data_AF-A0A9Q3GW35-F1
#
_entry.id   AF-A0A9Q3GW35-F1
#
_cell.length_a   1.000
_cell.length_b   1.000
_cell.length_c   1.000
_cell.angle_alpha   90.00
_cell.angle_beta   90.00
_cell.angle_gamma   90.00
#
_symmetry.space_group_name_H-M   'P 1'
#
loop_
_entity.id
_entity.type
_entity.pdbx_description
1 polymer ?
#
loop_
_entity_poly.entity_id
_entity_poly.type
_entity_poly.pdbx_seq_one_letter_code
_entity_poly.pdbx_strand_id
1 'polypeptide(L)'
;MELPPSSYHDFLEEFRDEEEEPEEVQTVMKAYPSAYHQYLDVFCKVKVEKPPPHCACDPHIEIEGSLPPVGVIYCLLNQDSDTLRPYISEKVEKGCIQPSSSSTGASVLFVKKKDGGHRFCVDYYKLKSVTRQNKSLVPPMNWLPTFF
;
A
#
# COMPACT_ATOMS: atom_id res chain seq x y z
N MET A 1 7.69 22.47 36.36
CA MET A 1 7.85 21.13 35.76
C MET A 1 7.28 21.23 34.36
N GLU A 2 8.15 21.55 33.40
CA GLU A 2 7.75 21.66 32.00
C GLU A 2 7.71 20.25 31.41
N LEU A 3 6.57 19.90 30.80
CA LEU A 3 6.39 18.62 30.12
C LEU A 3 7.19 18.64 28.82
N PRO A 4 7.86 17.53 28.43
CA PRO A 4 8.59 17.48 27.18
C PRO A 4 7.63 17.64 26.00
N PRO A 5 8.07 18.28 24.89
CA PRO A 5 7.24 18.44 23.71
C PRO A 5 6.84 17.07 23.18
N SER A 6 5.54 16.94 22.89
CA SER A 6 4.89 15.76 22.31
C SER A 6 5.41 15.51 20.89
N SER A 7 6.64 15.02 20.77
CA SER A 7 7.36 14.81 19.51
C SER A 7 6.70 13.78 18.58
N TYR A 8 5.62 13.11 19.02
CA TYR A 8 4.88 12.16 18.19
C TYR A 8 3.78 12.81 17.37
N HIS A 9 3.26 13.98 17.76
CA HIS A 9 2.26 14.68 16.97
C HIS A 9 2.92 15.41 15.80
N ASP A 10 4.06 16.07 16.06
CA ASP A 10 4.87 16.72 15.03
C ASP A 10 5.41 15.70 14.01
N PHE A 11 5.85 14.52 14.47
CA PHE A 11 6.34 13.46 13.60
C PHE A 11 5.26 12.87 12.67
N LEU A 12 3.99 12.91 13.06
CA LEU A 12 2.88 12.39 12.25
C LEU A 12 2.31 13.42 11.27
N GLU A 13 2.46 14.71 11.56
CA GLU A 13 2.16 15.76 10.57
C GLU A 13 3.15 15.77 9.41
N GLU A 14 4.38 15.29 9.63
CA GLU A 14 5.43 15.12 8.61
C GLU A 14 5.13 14.00 7.60
N PHE A 15 4.26 13.03 7.94
CA PHE A 15 3.77 11.99 7.03
C PHE A 15 2.38 12.30 6.46
N ARG A 16 1.91 13.55 6.58
CA ARG A 16 0.76 13.98 5.80
C ARG A 16 1.18 13.94 4.33
N ASP A 17 0.54 13.08 3.56
CA ASP A 17 0.70 13.02 2.10
C ASP A 17 0.28 14.38 1.52
N GLU A 18 1.19 15.35 1.49
CA GLU A 18 1.06 16.51 0.61
C GLU A 18 1.09 15.97 -0.82
N GLU A 19 0.09 16.33 -1.62
CA GLU A 19 0.06 16.03 -3.05
C GLU A 19 1.21 16.79 -3.72
N GLU A 20 2.39 16.19 -3.66
CA GLU A 20 3.63 16.72 -4.19
C GLU A 20 3.72 16.30 -5.66
N GLU A 21 3.67 17.30 -6.55
CA GLU A 21 3.83 17.16 -8.00
C GLU A 21 5.05 16.28 -8.34
N PRO A 22 5.01 15.51 -9.44
CA PRO A 22 6.09 14.60 -9.81
C PRO A 22 7.40 15.37 -10.02
N GLU A 23 8.30 15.29 -9.04
CA GLU A 23 9.56 16.02 -9.08
C GLU A 23 10.46 15.53 -10.22
N GLU A 24 10.89 16.45 -11.09
CA GLU A 24 11.93 16.19 -12.09
C GLU A 24 13.23 15.72 -11.40
N VAL A 25 13.98 14.83 -12.07
CA VAL A 25 15.22 14.21 -11.53
C VAL A 25 16.23 15.26 -11.02
N GLN A 26 16.20 16.47 -11.58
CA GLN A 26 17.06 17.59 -11.17
C GLN A 26 16.70 18.15 -9.79
N THR A 27 15.40 18.18 -9.43
CA THR A 27 14.92 18.58 -8.10
C THR A 27 15.33 17.54 -7.06
N VAL A 28 15.15 16.26 -7.38
CA VAL A 28 15.56 15.12 -6.55
C VAL A 28 17.08 15.16 -6.28
N MET A 29 17.91 15.43 -7.29
CA MET A 29 19.36 15.50 -7.12
C MET A 29 19.82 16.57 -6.10
N LYS A 30 19.07 17.67 -5.96
CA LYS A 30 19.34 18.74 -4.99
C LYS A 30 18.89 18.37 -3.57
N ALA A 31 17.84 17.57 -3.45
CA ALA A 31 17.28 17.14 -2.16
C ALA A 31 18.14 16.06 -1.48
N TYR A 32 18.77 15.17 -2.26
CA TYR A 32 19.48 14.01 -1.71
C TYR A 32 21.02 14.17 -1.70
N PRO A 33 21.71 13.67 -0.65
CA PRO A 33 23.17 13.64 -0.60
C PRO A 33 23.82 12.91 -1.78
N SER A 34 25.03 13.31 -2.16
CA SER A 34 25.76 12.78 -3.32
C SER A 34 25.96 11.25 -3.31
N ALA A 35 26.08 10.66 -2.11
CA ALA A 35 26.20 9.21 -1.95
C ALA A 35 25.01 8.42 -2.54
N TYR A 36 23.83 9.05 -2.61
CA TYR A 36 22.59 8.44 -3.13
C TYR A 36 22.31 8.81 -4.59
N HIS A 37 23.17 9.61 -5.23
CA HIS A 37 22.95 10.05 -6.61
C HIS A 37 22.89 8.90 -7.62
N GLN A 38 23.53 7.76 -7.31
CA GLN A 38 23.43 6.53 -8.11
C GLN A 38 22.05 5.85 -8.06
N TYR A 39 21.20 6.19 -7.06
CA TYR A 39 19.88 5.57 -6.84
C TYR A 39 18.73 6.58 -6.96
N LEU A 40 18.94 7.72 -7.63
CA LEU A 40 17.91 8.76 -7.78
C LEU A 40 16.64 8.24 -8.48
N ASP A 41 16.77 7.18 -9.28
CA ASP A 41 15.65 6.49 -9.90
C ASP A 41 14.73 5.82 -8.89
N VAL A 42 15.26 5.28 -7.78
CA VAL A 42 14.48 4.66 -6.69
C VAL A 42 13.64 5.70 -5.94
N PHE A 43 14.12 6.94 -5.86
CA PHE A 43 13.42 8.03 -5.17
C PHE A 43 12.41 8.75 -6.07
N CYS A 44 12.34 8.43 -7.36
CA CYS A 44 11.41 9.05 -8.29
C CYS A 44 10.01 8.42 -8.14
N LYS A 45 9.07 9.16 -7.53
CA LYS A 45 7.69 8.70 -7.29
C LYS A 45 7.04 8.13 -8.57
N VAL A 46 7.17 8.82 -9.70
CA VAL A 46 6.60 8.40 -11.00
C VAL A 46 7.09 7.03 -11.46
N LYS A 47 8.38 6.71 -11.23
CA LYS A 47 8.94 5.42 -11.62
C LYS A 47 8.47 4.29 -10.71
N VAL A 48 8.31 4.57 -9.41
CA VAL A 48 7.89 3.61 -8.39
C VAL A 48 6.42 3.25 -8.47
N GLU A 49 5.61 4.11 -9.09
CA GLU A 49 4.16 3.90 -9.22
C GLU A 49 3.76 2.69 -10.06
N LYS A 50 4.62 2.24 -10.97
CA LYS A 50 4.37 1.06 -11.80
C LYS A 50 4.84 -0.21 -11.09
N PRO A 51 4.10 -1.32 -11.18
CA PRO A 51 4.56 -2.57 -10.61
C PRO A 51 5.88 -3.01 -11.25
N PRO A 52 6.80 -3.62 -10.49
CA PRO A 52 8.03 -4.16 -11.04
C PRO A 52 7.70 -5.27 -12.06
N PRO A 53 8.61 -5.53 -13.01
CA PRO A 53 8.44 -6.64 -13.94
C PRO A 53 8.38 -7.98 -13.20
N HIS A 54 7.56 -8.89 -13.72
CA HIS A 54 7.43 -10.25 -13.20
C HIS A 54 8.79 -10.95 -13.12
N CYS A 55 9.04 -11.59 -11.98
CA CYS A 55 10.30 -12.27 -11.71
C CYS A 55 10.07 -13.63 -11.03
N ALA A 56 11.12 -14.42 -10.88
CA ALA A 56 11.03 -15.74 -10.24
C ALA A 56 10.54 -15.70 -8.77
N CYS A 57 10.60 -14.53 -8.14
CA CYS A 57 10.20 -14.29 -6.75
C CYS A 57 8.79 -13.70 -6.62
N ASP A 58 7.98 -13.77 -7.68
CA ASP A 58 6.60 -13.26 -7.62
C ASP A 58 5.80 -13.98 -6.55
N PRO A 59 4.98 -13.26 -5.75
CA PRO A 59 4.21 -13.86 -4.69
C PRO A 59 3.18 -14.84 -5.27
N HIS A 60 3.31 -16.11 -4.90
CA HIS A 60 2.34 -17.16 -5.23
C HIS A 60 1.45 -17.46 -4.02
N ILE A 61 0.13 -17.49 -4.25
CA ILE A 61 -0.87 -17.77 -3.21
C ILE A 61 -1.35 -19.21 -3.40
N GLU A 62 -0.92 -20.11 -2.51
CA GLU A 62 -1.37 -21.50 -2.49
C GLU A 62 -2.76 -21.61 -1.83
N ILE A 63 -3.67 -22.35 -2.46
CA ILE A 63 -5.06 -22.52 -2.00
C ILE A 63 -5.29 -23.98 -1.64
N GLU A 64 -5.68 -24.28 -0.40
CA GLU A 64 -5.87 -25.64 0.14
C GLU A 64 -7.32 -26.15 0.04
N GLY A 65 -8.16 -25.50 -0.79
CA GLY A 65 -9.58 -25.84 -0.92
C GLY A 65 -10.25 -25.23 -2.15
N SER A 66 -11.58 -25.17 -2.14
CA SER A 66 -12.34 -24.50 -3.19
C SER A 66 -12.17 -22.98 -3.08
N LEU A 67 -12.14 -22.32 -4.24
CA LEU A 67 -12.22 -20.86 -4.31
C LEU A 67 -13.51 -20.37 -3.64
N PRO A 68 -13.45 -19.27 -2.86
CA PRO A 68 -14.64 -18.70 -2.28
C PRO A 68 -15.50 -18.08 -3.40
N PRO A 69 -16.84 -18.12 -3.28
CA PRO A 69 -17.71 -17.43 -4.22
C PRO A 69 -17.48 -15.91 -4.13
N VAL A 70 -17.95 -15.19 -5.15
CA VAL A 70 -17.90 -13.72 -5.17
C VAL A 70 -18.49 -13.15 -3.88
N GLY A 71 -17.71 -12.30 -3.21
CA GLY A 71 -18.08 -11.62 -1.97
C GLY A 71 -19.29 -10.70 -2.11
N VAL A 72 -19.88 -10.32 -0.97
CA VAL A 72 -21.02 -9.39 -0.94
C VAL A 72 -20.50 -8.00 -1.28
N ILE A 73 -21.11 -7.33 -2.25
CA ILE A 73 -20.79 -5.93 -2.53
C ILE A 73 -21.51 -5.06 -1.49
N TYR A 74 -20.75 -4.44 -0.60
CA TYR A 74 -21.32 -3.52 0.38
C TYR A 74 -21.80 -2.25 -0.30
N CYS A 75 -22.98 -1.76 0.10
CA CYS A 75 -23.46 -0.46 -0.35
C CYS A 75 -22.51 0.63 0.17
N LEU A 76 -21.98 1.43 -0.74
CA LEU A 76 -21.10 2.55 -0.43
C LEU A 76 -21.93 3.81 -0.23
N LEU A 77 -21.50 4.68 0.69
CA LEU A 77 -22.04 6.04 0.77
C LEU A 77 -21.55 6.84 -0.44
N ASN A 78 -22.24 7.92 -0.81
CA ASN A 78 -21.85 8.76 -1.95
C ASN A 78 -20.39 9.21 -1.85
N GLN A 79 -19.96 9.65 -0.66
CA GLN A 79 -18.57 10.07 -0.38
C GLN A 79 -17.55 8.95 -0.62
N ASP A 80 -17.88 7.72 -0.25
CA ASP A 80 -17.02 6.55 -0.48
C ASP A 80 -16.97 6.20 -1.97
N SER A 81 -18.05 6.39 -2.71
CA SER A 81 -18.09 6.15 -4.16
C SER A 81 -17.29 7.20 -4.95
N ASP A 82 -17.31 8.46 -4.51
CA ASP A 82 -16.56 9.56 -5.11
C ASP A 82 -15.05 9.42 -4.88
N THR A 83 -14.64 8.74 -3.81
CA THR A 83 -13.23 8.39 -3.55
C THR A 83 -12.82 7.08 -4.22
N LEU A 84 -13.74 6.11 -4.35
CA LEU A 84 -13.46 4.81 -4.97
C LEU A 84 -13.11 4.92 -6.46
N ARG A 85 -13.90 5.68 -7.22
CA ARG A 85 -13.76 5.81 -8.68
C ARG A 85 -12.39 6.35 -9.09
N PRO A 86 -11.90 7.49 -8.57
CA PRO A 86 -10.58 8.01 -8.93
C PRO A 86 -9.46 7.07 -8.49
N TYR A 87 -9.59 6.43 -7.32
CA TYR A 87 -8.62 5.44 -6.85
C TYR A 87 -8.49 4.27 -7.84
N ILE A 88 -9.61 3.71 -8.31
CA ILE A 88 -9.59 2.61 -9.28
C ILE A 88 -9.00 3.10 -10.61
N SER A 89 -9.41 4.26 -11.13
CA SER A 89 -8.89 4.75 -12.42
C SER A 89 -7.38 4.99 -12.37
N GLU A 90 -6.88 5.59 -11.29
CA GLU A 90 -5.45 5.83 -11.07
C GLU A 90 -4.67 4.50 -11.02
N LYS A 91 -5.17 3.50 -10.29
CA LYS A 91 -4.52 2.19 -10.18
C LYS A 91 -4.56 1.39 -11.49
N VAL A 92 -5.60 1.56 -12.31
CA VAL A 92 -5.68 0.96 -13.66
C VAL A 92 -4.68 1.64 -14.60
N GLU A 93 -4.60 2.97 -14.58
CA GLU A 93 -3.66 3.74 -15.41
C GLU A 93 -2.20 3.40 -15.07
N LYS A 94 -1.89 3.24 -13.78
CA LYS A 94 -0.57 2.80 -13.29
C LYS A 94 -0.28 1.32 -13.55
N GLY A 95 -1.27 0.54 -13.99
CA GLY A 95 -1.14 -0.89 -14.25
C GLY A 95 -1.04 -1.75 -12.97
N CYS A 96 -1.35 -1.20 -11.79
CA CYS A 96 -1.36 -1.96 -10.54
C CYS A 96 -2.54 -2.94 -10.47
N ILE A 97 -3.66 -2.59 -11.09
CA ILE A 97 -4.86 -3.44 -11.18
C ILE A 97 -5.36 -3.50 -12.62
N GLN A 98 -6.07 -4.56 -12.95
CA GLN A 98 -6.69 -4.74 -14.25
C GLN A 98 -8.07 -5.38 -14.10
N PRO A 99 -9.01 -5.14 -15.05
CA PRO A 99 -10.25 -5.90 -15.13
C PRO A 99 -9.94 -7.41 -15.20
N SER A 100 -10.64 -8.21 -14.41
CA SER A 100 -10.48 -9.66 -14.40
C SER A 100 -11.84 -10.36 -14.46
N SER A 101 -11.85 -11.56 -15.03
CA SER A 101 -13.01 -12.45 -15.12
C SER A 101 -12.87 -13.63 -14.16
N SER A 102 -12.43 -13.36 -12.92
CA SER A 102 -12.24 -14.41 -11.92
C SER A 102 -13.57 -14.97 -11.40
N SER A 103 -13.60 -16.27 -11.13
CA SER A 103 -14.75 -16.96 -10.50
C SER A 103 -14.93 -16.61 -9.02
N THR A 104 -13.96 -15.90 -8.44
CA THR A 104 -13.94 -15.41 -7.07
C THR A 104 -13.79 -13.89 -7.05
N GLY A 105 -14.23 -13.25 -5.96
CA GLY A 105 -14.10 -11.80 -5.79
C GLY A 105 -14.18 -11.43 -4.32
N ALA A 106 -13.39 -10.44 -3.91
CA ALA A 106 -13.42 -9.89 -2.57
C ALA A 106 -14.24 -8.60 -2.54
N SER A 107 -14.85 -8.31 -1.40
CA SER A 107 -15.61 -7.08 -1.17
C SER A 107 -14.69 -5.93 -0.79
N VAL A 108 -15.12 -4.70 -1.07
CA VAL A 108 -14.39 -3.48 -0.70
C VAL A 108 -15.08 -2.81 0.49
N LEU A 109 -14.27 -2.27 1.39
CA LEU A 109 -14.68 -1.57 2.60
C LEU A 109 -13.91 -0.25 2.70
N PHE A 110 -14.53 0.76 3.31
CA PHE A 110 -13.88 2.02 3.64
C PHE A 110 -13.75 2.19 5.15
N VAL A 111 -12.54 2.53 5.61
CA VAL A 111 -12.24 2.78 7.02
C VAL A 111 -11.84 4.23 7.20
N LYS A 112 -12.53 4.94 8.10
CA LYS A 112 -12.19 6.34 8.43
C LYS A 112 -10.85 6.41 9.14
N LYS A 113 -9.93 7.23 8.62
CA LYS A 113 -8.68 7.64 9.28
C LYS A 113 -9.00 8.62 10.41
N LYS A 114 -8.04 8.77 11.34
CA LYS A 114 -8.08 9.83 12.36
C LYS A 114 -8.08 11.22 11.72
N ASP A 115 -7.41 11.36 10.59
CA ASP A 115 -7.25 12.63 9.84
C ASP A 115 -8.47 12.99 8.99
N GLY A 116 -9.59 12.28 9.14
CA GLY A 116 -10.85 12.52 8.42
C GLY A 116 -10.93 11.89 7.02
N GLY A 117 -9.82 11.45 6.44
CA GLY A 117 -9.81 10.72 5.16
C GLY A 117 -10.36 9.29 5.26
N HIS A 118 -10.62 8.65 4.12
CA HIS A 118 -11.07 7.26 4.03
C HIS A 118 -9.93 6.36 3.50
N ARG A 119 -9.75 5.16 4.08
CA ARG A 119 -8.85 4.11 3.56
C ARG A 119 -9.67 3.12 2.74
N PHE A 120 -9.27 2.92 1.49
CA PHE A 120 -9.73 1.79 0.67
C PHE A 120 -9.13 0.49 1.22
N CYS A 121 -9.99 -0.46 1.59
CA CYS A 121 -9.59 -1.77 2.11
C CYS A 121 -10.33 -2.88 1.36
N VAL A 122 -9.60 -3.91 0.93
CA VAL A 122 -10.19 -5.11 0.34
C VAL A 122 -10.34 -6.17 1.43
N ASP A 123 -11.54 -6.71 1.59
CA ASP A 123 -11.82 -7.76 2.56
C ASP A 123 -11.46 -9.14 2.02
N TYR A 124 -10.22 -9.54 2.29
CA TYR A 124 -9.70 -10.86 1.95
C TYR A 124 -10.05 -11.95 2.97
N TYR A 125 -10.94 -11.72 3.94
CA TYR A 125 -11.17 -12.67 5.02
C TYR A 125 -11.56 -14.08 4.54
N LYS A 126 -12.46 -14.16 3.56
CA LYS A 126 -12.87 -15.45 2.94
C LYS A 126 -11.75 -16.11 2.13
N LEU A 127 -10.87 -15.31 1.52
CA LEU A 127 -9.72 -15.83 0.78
C LEU A 127 -8.65 -16.36 1.75
N LYS A 128 -8.42 -15.63 2.85
CA LYS A 128 -7.48 -16.00 3.90
C LYS A 128 -7.82 -17.35 4.55
N SER A 129 -9.10 -17.71 4.68
CA SER A 129 -9.49 -19.00 5.26
C SER A 129 -9.19 -20.20 4.38
N VAL A 130 -9.08 -20.02 3.06
CA VAL A 130 -8.77 -21.11 2.11
C VAL A 130 -7.31 -21.11 1.65
N THR A 131 -6.57 -20.06 1.97
CA THR A 131 -5.16 -19.89 1.60
C THR A 131 -4.26 -20.64 2.58
N ARG A 132 -3.26 -21.35 2.08
CA ARG A 132 -2.23 -21.99 2.89
C ARG A 132 -1.47 -20.95 3.70
N GLN A 133 -1.38 -21.12 5.01
CA GLN A 133 -0.59 -20.22 5.84
C GLN A 133 0.91 -20.51 5.67
N ASN A 134 1.59 -19.67 4.88
CA ASN A 134 3.06 -19.65 4.86
C ASN A 134 3.58 -18.92 6.11
N LYS A 135 4.01 -19.68 7.11
CA LYS A 135 4.56 -19.14 8.36
C LYS A 135 6.02 -18.75 8.13
N SER A 136 6.24 -17.51 7.69
CA SER A 136 7.57 -16.91 7.74
C SER A 136 7.90 -16.48 9.16
N LEU A 137 9.11 -16.77 9.62
CA LEU A 137 9.58 -16.36 10.93
C LEU A 137 10.08 -14.92 10.86
N VAL A 138 9.31 -13.99 11.42
CA VAL A 138 9.80 -12.64 11.69
C VAL A 138 10.48 -12.69 13.06
N PRO A 139 11.78 -12.39 13.17
CA PRO A 139 12.46 -12.39 14.46
C PRO A 139 11.86 -11.31 15.37
N PRO A 140 11.83 -11.53 16.69
CA PRO A 140 11.36 -10.50 17.61
C PRO A 140 12.31 -9.29 17.57
N MET A 141 11.75 -8.09 17.78
CA MET A 141 12.47 -6.82 17.58
C MET A 141 13.78 -6.72 18.39
N ASN A 142 13.83 -7.32 19.58
CA ASN A 142 15.02 -7.34 20.43
C ASN A 142 16.17 -8.20 19.88
N TRP A 143 15.95 -9.05 18.88
CA TRP A 143 16.98 -9.90 18.26
C TRP A 143 17.57 -9.30 16.98
N LEU A 144 16.89 -8.33 16.34
CA LEU A 144 17.35 -7.68 15.12
C LEU A 144 18.75 -7.00 15.24
N PRO A 145 19.08 -6.26 16.31
CA PRO A 145 20.38 -5.57 16.39
C PRO A 145 21.55 -6.49 16.69
N THR A 146 21.31 -7.78 16.96
CA THR A 146 22.36 -8.75 17.30
C THR A 146 22.85 -9.55 16.09
N PHE A 147 22.18 -9.43 14.94
CA PHE A 147 22.40 -10.24 13.74
C PHE A 147 23.15 -9.52 12.60
N PHE A 148 23.51 -8.24 12.77
CA PHE A 148 24.29 -7.45 11.81
C PHE A 148 25.66 -7.06 12.37
#